data_AF-A0A842JDZ0-F1
#
_entry.id   AF-A0A842JDZ0-F1
#
_cell.length_a   1.000
_cell.length_b   1.000
_cell.length_c   1.000
_cell.angle_alpha   90.00
_cell.angle_beta   90.00
_cell.angle_gamma   90.00
#
_symmetry.space_group_name_H-M   'P 1'
#
loop_
_entity.id
_entity.type
_entity.pdbx_description
1 polymer ?
#
loop_
_entity_poly.entity_id
_entity_poly.type
_entity_poly.pdbx_seq_one_letter_code
_entity_poly.pdbx_strand_id
1 'polypeptide(L)'
;MWSSCHPKSDEDMKECAELGKSLNRLSQPTILTLLACSDKPLHGYVIVQQAAESPMFGGKKPDATGIYRALKRMEEAELVTSVWDTPEEGSAKRLFSLTDKGRRCLRRWIDALACYELTLEELRGLAAGALKIDLPDAPMCSH
;
A
#
# COMPACT_ATOMS: atom_id res chain seq x y z
N MET A 1 11.24 -21.81 -10.56
CA MET A 1 10.37 -20.97 -11.41
C MET A 1 10.30 -19.57 -10.80
N TRP A 2 11.46 -18.91 -10.65
CA TRP A 2 11.69 -17.68 -9.85
C TRP A 2 11.99 -16.44 -10.74
N SER A 3 11.72 -16.52 -12.03
CA SER A 3 12.21 -15.53 -12.99
C SER A 3 11.40 -14.23 -13.08
N SER A 4 10.31 -14.10 -12.32
CA SER A 4 9.39 -12.95 -12.41
C SER A 4 9.62 -11.87 -11.34
N CYS A 5 10.45 -12.16 -10.32
CA CYS A 5 10.75 -11.23 -9.23
C CYS A 5 12.08 -10.48 -9.42
N HIS A 6 12.78 -10.69 -10.54
CA HIS A 6 13.95 -9.89 -10.90
C HIS A 6 13.50 -8.68 -11.72
N PRO A 7 13.66 -7.44 -11.21
CA PRO A 7 13.48 -6.25 -12.04
C PRO A 7 14.36 -6.39 -13.29
N LYS A 8 13.76 -6.22 -14.48
CA LYS A 8 14.42 -6.48 -15.76
C LYS A 8 15.15 -5.24 -16.29
N SER A 9 15.00 -4.11 -15.62
CA SER A 9 15.60 -2.83 -15.97
C SER A 9 15.94 -2.01 -14.73
N ASP A 10 16.84 -1.03 -14.91
CA ASP A 10 17.16 -0.04 -13.87
C ASP A 10 15.95 0.82 -13.47
N GLU A 11 14.96 0.92 -14.36
CA GLU A 11 13.70 1.60 -14.11
C GLU A 11 12.77 0.73 -13.25
N ASP A 12 12.67 -0.58 -13.52
CA ASP A 12 11.97 -1.52 -12.63
C ASP A 12 12.64 -1.58 -11.25
N MET A 13 13.97 -1.50 -11.21
CA MET A 13 14.74 -1.48 -9.96
C MET A 13 14.56 -0.18 -9.19
N LYS A 14 14.47 0.98 -9.87
CA LYS A 14 14.10 2.26 -9.24
C LYS A 14 12.66 2.28 -8.78
N GLU A 15 11.72 1.78 -9.59
CA GLU A 15 10.32 1.62 -9.23
C GLU A 15 10.24 0.73 -7.97
N CYS A 16 10.91 -0.43 -7.93
CA CYS A 16 10.99 -1.30 -6.75
C CYS A 16 11.69 -0.65 -5.54
N ALA A 17 12.82 0.04 -5.73
CA ALA A 17 13.57 0.69 -4.65
C ALA A 17 12.83 1.92 -4.08
N GLU A 18 12.01 2.58 -4.89
CA GLU A 18 11.09 3.62 -4.44
C GLU A 18 9.87 3.04 -3.71
N LEU A 19 9.53 1.78 -3.88
CA LEU A 19 8.43 1.14 -3.15
C LEU A 19 8.84 0.66 -1.74
N GLY A 20 10.15 0.54 -1.44
CA GLY A 20 10.66 -0.23 -0.29
C GLY A 20 11.26 0.53 0.90
N LYS A 21 11.41 1.85 0.81
CA LYS A 21 11.97 2.63 1.92
C LYS A 21 10.86 3.18 2.83
N SER A 22 10.63 2.47 3.96
CA SER A 22 9.78 2.77 5.13
C SER A 22 8.38 2.16 5.15
N LEU A 23 8.04 1.47 6.26
CA LEU A 23 6.71 0.99 6.67
C LEU A 23 5.60 2.07 6.55
N ASN A 24 5.96 3.35 6.51
CA ASN A 24 5.05 4.47 6.23
C ASN A 24 4.48 4.46 4.78
N ARG A 25 5.00 3.61 3.87
CA ARG A 25 4.63 3.52 2.44
C ARG A 25 3.61 2.45 2.06
N LEU A 26 3.13 1.62 2.99
CA LEU A 26 2.05 0.67 2.69
C LEU A 26 0.67 1.34 2.48
N SER A 27 0.62 2.67 2.56
CA SER A 27 -0.57 3.47 2.23
C SER A 27 -1.02 3.27 0.78
N GLN A 28 -0.12 3.30 -0.20
CA GLN A 28 -0.51 3.11 -1.61
C GLN A 28 -1.14 1.73 -1.87
N PRO A 29 -0.48 0.59 -1.55
CA PRO A 29 -1.10 -0.72 -1.78
C PRO A 29 -2.36 -0.91 -0.93
N THR A 30 -2.43 -0.33 0.28
CA THR A 30 -3.65 -0.36 1.10
C THR A 30 -4.80 0.38 0.39
N ILE A 31 -4.58 1.62 -0.06
CA ILE A 31 -5.60 2.42 -0.75
C ILE A 31 -6.05 1.74 -2.04
N LEU A 32 -5.10 1.23 -2.85
CA LEU A 32 -5.41 0.50 -4.08
C LEU A 32 -6.26 -0.74 -3.78
N THR A 33 -5.95 -1.48 -2.71
CA THR A 33 -6.71 -2.65 -2.28
C THR A 33 -8.13 -2.28 -1.89
N LEU A 34 -8.30 -1.24 -1.06
CA LEU A 34 -9.63 -0.76 -0.65
C LEU A 34 -10.49 -0.34 -1.84
N LEU A 35 -9.91 0.40 -2.78
CA LEU A 35 -10.61 0.80 -4.01
C LEU A 35 -10.88 -0.38 -4.95
N ALA A 36 -10.03 -1.40 -4.96
CA ALA A 36 -10.24 -2.61 -5.75
C ALA A 36 -11.38 -3.48 -5.18
N CYS A 37 -11.58 -3.48 -3.87
CA CYS A 37 -12.66 -4.20 -3.19
C CYS A 37 -14.03 -3.50 -3.28
N SER A 38 -14.09 -2.28 -3.83
CA SER A 38 -15.32 -1.51 -3.95
C SER A 38 -15.81 -1.45 -5.40
N ASP A 39 -17.05 -1.83 -5.64
CA ASP A 39 -17.71 -1.71 -6.95
C ASP A 39 -18.08 -0.26 -7.30
N LYS A 40 -18.09 0.63 -6.30
CA LYS A 40 -18.47 2.05 -6.45
C LYS A 40 -17.33 2.98 -5.99
N PRO A 41 -17.28 4.23 -6.48
CA PRO A 41 -16.32 5.22 -5.99
C PRO A 41 -16.42 5.39 -4.47
N LEU A 42 -15.28 5.52 -3.79
CA LEU A 42 -15.22 5.71 -2.34
C LEU A 42 -14.95 7.18 -1.98
N HIS A 43 -15.61 7.68 -0.94
CA HIS A 43 -15.24 8.98 -0.38
C HIS A 43 -13.86 8.92 0.28
N GLY A 44 -13.06 9.97 0.11
CA GLY A 44 -11.73 10.05 0.71
C GLY A 44 -11.72 9.80 2.23
N TYR A 45 -12.74 10.26 2.95
CA TYR A 45 -12.88 9.98 4.39
C TYR A 45 -13.13 8.49 4.69
N VAL A 46 -13.92 7.79 3.87
CA VAL A 46 -14.14 6.35 4.04
C VAL A 46 -12.84 5.58 3.83
N ILE A 47 -12.05 5.97 2.83
CA ILE A 47 -10.71 5.40 2.60
C ILE A 47 -9.82 5.60 3.83
N VAL A 48 -9.83 6.79 4.44
CA VAL A 48 -9.07 7.06 5.67
C VAL A 48 -9.52 6.15 6.83
N GLN A 49 -10.83 5.97 7.02
CA GLN A 49 -11.36 5.11 8.09
C GLN A 49 -10.97 3.65 7.87
N GLN A 50 -11.21 3.10 6.69
CA GLN A 50 -10.91 1.70 6.38
C GLN A 50 -9.39 1.44 6.34
N ALA A 51 -8.59 2.40 5.88
CA ALA A 51 -7.14 2.28 5.94
C ALA A 51 -6.65 2.18 7.39
N ALA A 52 -7.33 2.79 8.35
CA ALA A 52 -6.97 2.69 9.77
C ALA A 52 -7.23 1.31 10.38
N GLU A 53 -8.09 0.52 9.77
CA GLU A 53 -8.40 -0.85 10.18
C GLU A 53 -7.44 -1.88 9.54
N SER A 54 -6.60 -1.45 8.58
CA SER A 54 -5.67 -2.33 7.89
C SER A 54 -4.59 -2.88 8.86
N PRO A 55 -4.25 -4.18 8.78
CA PRO A 55 -3.20 -4.82 9.60
C PRO A 55 -1.87 -4.07 9.56
N MET A 56 -1.58 -3.38 8.45
CA MET A 56 -0.31 -2.68 8.23
C MET A 56 -0.11 -1.45 9.11
N PHE A 57 -1.17 -0.95 9.74
CA PHE A 57 -1.07 0.16 10.68
C PHE A 57 -1.03 -0.31 12.15
N GLY A 58 -1.09 -1.62 12.41
CA GLY A 58 -0.80 -2.21 13.73
C GLY A 58 -1.59 -1.57 14.88
N GLY A 59 -2.85 -1.18 14.63
CA GLY A 59 -3.71 -0.50 15.60
C GLY A 59 -3.42 0.99 15.82
N LYS A 60 -2.44 1.59 15.14
CA LYS A 60 -2.23 3.05 15.12
C LYS A 60 -2.97 3.65 13.94
N LYS A 61 -3.85 4.63 14.17
CA LYS A 61 -4.54 5.28 13.05
C LYS A 61 -3.51 5.95 12.12
N PRO A 62 -3.52 5.66 10.80
CA PRO A 62 -2.76 6.44 9.83
C PRO A 62 -3.14 7.90 9.97
N ASP A 63 -2.15 8.78 9.83
CA ASP A 63 -2.40 10.21 9.69
C ASP A 63 -3.28 10.43 8.45
N ALA A 64 -4.48 10.98 8.65
CA ALA A 64 -5.41 11.31 7.58
C ALA A 64 -4.74 12.21 6.52
N THR A 65 -3.86 13.12 6.95
CA THR A 65 -3.07 13.99 6.06
C THR A 65 -2.12 13.17 5.18
N GLY A 66 -1.57 12.08 5.71
CA GLY A 66 -0.78 11.10 4.97
C GLY A 66 -1.59 10.44 3.86
N ILE A 67 -2.79 9.94 4.18
CA ILE A 67 -3.68 9.29 3.20
C ILE A 67 -4.13 10.27 2.12
N TYR A 68 -4.53 11.49 2.46
CA TYR A 68 -4.92 12.48 1.45
C TYR A 68 -3.74 12.89 0.56
N ARG A 69 -2.52 13.01 1.10
CA ARG A 69 -1.31 13.23 0.29
C ARG A 69 -1.01 12.05 -0.63
N ALA A 70 -1.24 10.82 -0.17
CA ALA A 70 -1.08 9.63 -1.00
C ALA A 70 -2.11 9.61 -2.14
N LEU A 71 -3.40 9.84 -1.84
CA LEU A 71 -4.45 9.95 -2.84
C LEU A 71 -4.14 11.01 -3.90
N LYS A 72 -3.65 12.19 -3.49
CA LYS A 72 -3.24 13.24 -4.43
C LYS A 72 -2.12 12.77 -5.37
N ARG A 73 -1.05 12.17 -4.84
CA ARG A 73 0.04 11.62 -5.67
C ARG A 73 -0.42 10.49 -6.58
N MET A 74 -1.33 9.64 -6.11
CA MET A 74 -1.87 8.54 -6.89
C MET A 74 -2.76 9.05 -8.03
N GLU A 75 -3.48 10.15 -7.83
CA GLU A 75 -4.23 10.82 -8.89
C GLU A 75 -3.30 11.47 -9.90
N GLU A 76 -2.26 12.19 -9.46
CA GLU A 76 -1.21 12.76 -10.33
C GLU A 76 -0.50 11.68 -11.16
N ALA A 77 -0.34 10.47 -10.60
CA ALA A 77 0.22 9.30 -11.28
C ALA A 77 -0.82 8.49 -12.09
N GLU A 78 -2.08 8.92 -12.15
CA GLU A 78 -3.21 8.29 -12.86
C GLU A 78 -3.55 6.87 -12.37
N LEU A 79 -3.16 6.52 -11.14
CA LEU A 79 -3.50 5.24 -10.51
C LEU A 79 -4.95 5.25 -10.00
N VAL A 80 -5.46 6.43 -9.66
CA VAL A 80 -6.85 6.67 -9.26
C VAL A 80 -7.38 7.88 -10.02
N THR A 81 -8.70 7.94 -10.20
CA THR A 81 -9.39 9.16 -10.63
C THR A 81 -10.23 9.68 -9.47
N SER A 82 -10.60 10.96 -9.55
CA SER A 82 -11.59 11.50 -8.63
C SER A 82 -12.63 12.37 -9.31
N VAL A 83 -13.79 12.44 -8.67
CA VAL A 83 -14.87 13.37 -9.02
C VAL A 83 -15.36 14.07 -7.76
N TRP A 84 -15.82 15.30 -7.91
CA TRP A 84 -16.50 16.01 -6.83
C TRP A 84 -17.95 15.55 -6.77
N ASP A 85 -18.35 15.10 -5.59
CA ASP A 85 -19.73 14.89 -5.20
C ASP A 85 -20.23 16.17 -4.51
N THR A 86 -21.10 16.91 -5.20
CA THR A 86 -21.68 18.18 -4.73
C THR A 86 -23.16 17.95 -4.39
N PRO A 87 -23.48 17.54 -3.16
CA PRO A 87 -24.87 17.39 -2.73
C PRO A 87 -25.59 18.76 -2.65
N GLU A 88 -26.93 18.74 -2.73
CA GLU A 88 -27.77 19.95 -2.61
C GLU A 88 -27.57 20.68 -1.27
N GLU A 89 -27.23 19.94 -0.21
CA GLU A 89 -26.82 20.47 1.09
C GLU A 89 -25.53 19.82 1.59
N GLY A 90 -24.60 20.64 2.10
CA GLY A 90 -23.34 20.19 2.70
C GLY A 90 -22.08 20.52 1.89
N SER A 91 -20.93 20.06 2.38
CA SER A 91 -19.64 20.29 1.72
C SER A 91 -19.40 19.29 0.59
N ALA A 92 -18.84 19.79 -0.51
CA ALA A 92 -18.41 18.94 -1.62
C ALA A 92 -17.37 17.91 -1.17
N LYS A 93 -17.54 16.65 -1.56
CA LYS A 93 -16.63 15.55 -1.18
C LYS A 93 -15.98 14.96 -2.43
N ARG A 94 -14.72 14.53 -2.31
CA ARG A 94 -14.06 13.80 -3.37
C ARG A 94 -14.38 12.31 -3.29
N LEU A 95 -14.90 11.78 -4.39
CA LEU A 95 -15.05 10.36 -4.65
C LEU A 95 -13.87 9.88 -5.48
N PHE A 96 -13.31 8.73 -5.12
CA PHE A 96 -12.16 8.14 -5.79
C PHE A 96 -12.51 6.80 -6.40
N SER A 97 -11.98 6.55 -7.59
CA SER A 97 -12.13 5.29 -8.32
C SER A 97 -10.77 4.76 -8.76
N LEU A 98 -10.64 3.44 -8.79
CA LEU A 98 -9.43 2.78 -9.27
C LEU A 98 -9.40 2.77 -10.81
N THR A 99 -8.26 3.13 -11.41
CA THR A 99 -8.05 3.04 -12.86
C THR A 99 -7.47 1.68 -13.27
N ASP A 100 -7.46 1.37 -14.57
CA ASP A 100 -6.78 0.17 -15.07
C ASP A 100 -5.26 0.22 -14.82
N LYS A 101 -4.66 1.41 -14.85
CA LYS A 101 -3.26 1.62 -14.47
C LYS A 101 -3.05 1.31 -12.98
N GLY A 102 -3.98 1.76 -12.13
CA GLY A 102 -4.02 1.42 -10.71
C GLY A 102 -4.13 -0.08 -10.45
N ARG A 103 -4.98 -0.80 -11.21
CA ARG A 103 -5.11 -2.27 -11.11
C ARG A 103 -3.82 -2.99 -11.47
N ARG A 104 -3.13 -2.57 -12.54
CA ARG A 104 -1.81 -3.13 -12.90
C ARG A 104 -0.75 -2.82 -11.85
N CYS A 105 -0.76 -1.61 -11.30
CA CYS A 105 0.11 -1.23 -10.19
C CYS A 105 -0.15 -2.11 -8.95
N LEU A 106 -1.41 -2.36 -8.59
CA LEU A 106 -1.75 -3.25 -7.49
C LEU A 106 -1.25 -4.68 -7.72
N ARG A 107 -1.30 -5.19 -8.97
CA ARG A 107 -0.72 -6.49 -9.30
C ARG A 107 0.78 -6.53 -9.04
N ARG A 108 1.52 -5.49 -9.45
CA ARG A 108 2.97 -5.37 -9.15
C ARG A 108 3.23 -5.31 -7.65
N TRP A 109 2.35 -4.65 -6.90
CA TRP A 109 2.45 -4.61 -5.43
C TRP A 109 2.33 -5.99 -4.80
N ILE A 110 1.51 -6.90 -5.34
CA ILE A 110 1.43 -8.28 -4.84
C ILE A 110 2.80 -8.96 -4.93
N ASP A 111 3.46 -8.84 -6.09
CA ASP A 111 4.80 -9.42 -6.31
C ASP A 111 5.85 -8.72 -5.42
N ALA A 112 5.80 -7.40 -5.30
CA ALA A 112 6.73 -6.63 -4.47
C ALA A 112 6.59 -6.96 -2.97
N LEU A 113 5.37 -7.17 -2.48
CA LEU A 113 5.11 -7.55 -1.09
C LEU A 113 5.68 -8.94 -0.77
N ALA A 114 5.55 -9.91 -1.69
CA ALA A 114 6.16 -11.22 -1.55
C ALA A 114 7.71 -11.14 -1.50
N CYS A 115 8.31 -10.30 -2.33
CA CYS A 115 9.76 -10.05 -2.27
C CYS A 115 10.17 -9.41 -0.94
N TYR A 116 9.38 -8.47 -0.42
CA TYR A 116 9.65 -7.85 0.89
C TYR A 116 9.54 -8.84 2.03
N GLU A 117 8.55 -9.72 2.02
CA GLU A 117 8.44 -10.76 3.04
C GLU A 117 9.74 -11.57 3.16
N LEU A 118 10.28 -12.04 2.03
CA LEU A 118 11.53 -12.78 1.99
C LEU A 118 12.73 -11.95 2.45
N THR A 119 12.85 -10.71 1.97
CA THR A 119 13.96 -9.83 2.35
C THR A 119 13.92 -9.49 3.85
N LEU A 120 12.72 -9.30 4.39
CA LEU A 120 12.53 -9.05 5.82
C LEU A 120 12.88 -10.30 6.63
N GLU A 121 12.52 -11.49 6.18
CA GLU A 121 12.88 -12.75 6.83
C GLU A 121 14.40 -12.98 6.84
N GLU A 122 15.07 -12.76 5.70
CA GLU A 122 16.54 -12.81 5.60
C GLU A 122 17.20 -11.83 6.56
N LEU A 123 16.74 -10.57 6.59
CA LEU A 123 17.26 -9.55 7.49
C LEU A 123 17.06 -9.92 8.96
N ARG A 124 15.89 -10.48 9.32
CA ARG A 124 15.61 -10.98 10.67
C ARG A 124 16.59 -12.08 11.07
N GLY A 125 16.84 -13.05 10.19
CA GLY A 125 17.79 -14.13 10.41
C GLY A 125 19.23 -13.63 10.60
N LEU A 126 19.68 -12.72 9.74
CA LEU A 126 21.00 -12.10 9.84
C LEU A 126 21.16 -11.31 11.15
N ALA A 127 20.15 -10.53 11.55
CA ALA A 127 20.16 -9.77 12.79
C ALA A 127 20.22 -10.69 14.04
N ALA A 128 19.43 -11.77 14.05
CA ALA A 128 19.46 -12.77 15.13
C ALA A 128 20.83 -13.46 15.23
N GLY A 129 21.38 -13.89 14.09
CA GLY A 129 22.71 -14.49 14.01
C GLY A 129 23.83 -13.55 14.48
N ALA A 130 23.76 -12.27 14.14
CA ALA A 130 24.72 -11.25 14.59
C ALA A 130 24.71 -11.07 16.12
N LEU A 131 23.54 -11.20 16.76
CA LEU A 131 23.38 -11.14 18.20
C LEU A 131 23.54 -12.50 18.91
N LYS A 132 23.73 -13.59 18.16
CA LYS A 132 23.80 -14.97 18.66
C LYS A 132 22.59 -15.36 19.51
N ILE A 133 21.41 -14.93 19.08
CA ILE A 133 20.13 -15.32 19.68
C ILE A 133 19.37 -16.21 18.71
N ASP A 134 18.46 -17.03 19.23
CA ASP A 134 17.49 -17.74 18.41
C ASP A 134 16.56 -16.74 17.72
N LEU A 135 16.21 -17.00 16.47
CA LEU A 135 15.26 -16.17 15.73
C LEU A 135 13.86 -16.37 16.32
N PRO A 136 13.22 -15.31 16.88
CA PRO A 136 11.87 -15.46 17.41
C PRO A 136 10.86 -15.81 16.31
N ASP A 137 9.84 -16.60 16.65
CA ASP A 137 8.75 -16.92 15.72
C ASP A 137 8.04 -15.65 15.20
N ALA A 138 7.54 -15.72 13.97
CA ALA A 138 6.71 -14.66 13.43
C ALA A 138 5.40 -14.57 14.23
N PRO A 139 4.95 -13.37 14.65
CA PRO A 139 3.68 -13.23 15.36
C PRO A 139 2.52 -13.67 14.45
N MET A 140 1.65 -14.53 14.96
CA MET A 140 0.40 -14.89 14.30
C MET A 140 -0.58 -13.73 14.44
N CYS A 141 -0.75 -12.92 13.39
CA CYS A 141 -1.83 -11.93 13.35
C CYS A 141 -3.17 -12.67 13.36
N SER A 142 -3.91 -12.58 14.47
CA SER A 142 -5.30 -13.07 14.54
C SER A 142 -6.17 -12.10 13.75
N HIS A 143 -6.79 -12.57 12.67
CA HIS A 143 -7.77 -11.82 11.89
C HIS A 143 -9.18 -11.98 12.48
#